data_AF-A0A6L8MEX3-F1
#
_entry.id   AF-A0A6L8MEX3-F1
#
_cell.length_a   1.000
_cell.length_b   1.000
_cell.length_c   1.000
_cell.angle_alpha   90.00
_cell.angle_beta   90.00
_cell.angle_gamma   90.00
#
_symmetry.space_group_name_H-M   'P 1'
#
loop_
_entity.id
_entity.type
_entity.pdbx_description
1 polymer ?
#
loop_
_entity_poly.entity_id
_entity_poly.type
_entity_poly.pdbx_seq_one_letter_code
_entity_poly.pdbx_strand_id
1 'polypeptide(L)'
;MYQQPPDAPDPRKPPPYSPGHKNHLADDRAVEETFRQPARGSVLLLAALFGCVALGLFITHGVSTSTAVVVASFAAMLAIPGYFATRDRSLPPSRTETTAATCWLWFRRALCWGLALALLVGAGVPALFAGHIGRTLAVLVFSAFLAYVGWFGRAHTNISFRDDINAHHRNKERYKWRL
;
A
#
# COMPACT_ATOMS: atom_id res chain seq x y z
N MET A 1 29.60 -29.10 49.87
CA MET A 1 29.41 -29.07 48.40
C MET A 1 28.18 -29.90 48.09
N TYR A 2 27.06 -29.28 47.72
CA TYR A 2 25.85 -29.99 47.31
C TYR A 2 25.97 -30.34 45.82
N GLN A 3 26.02 -31.63 45.50
CA GLN A 3 25.89 -32.11 44.12
C GLN A 3 24.44 -31.89 43.68
N GLN A 4 24.29 -31.13 42.60
CA GLN A 4 23.02 -30.85 41.97
C GLN A 4 22.52 -32.14 41.28
N PRO A 5 21.25 -32.55 41.46
CA PRO A 5 20.75 -33.78 40.87
C PRO A 5 20.73 -33.68 39.33
N PRO A 6 21.05 -34.79 38.61
CA PRO A 6 21.35 -34.79 37.18
C PRO A 6 20.17 -34.44 36.24
N ASP A 7 18.94 -34.30 36.77
CA ASP A 7 17.72 -34.15 35.97
C ASP A 7 16.99 -32.81 36.17
N ALA A 8 17.68 -31.76 36.64
CA ALA A 8 17.07 -30.43 36.72
C ALA A 8 16.80 -29.86 35.30
N PRO A 9 15.55 -29.51 34.94
CA PRO A 9 15.23 -28.96 33.63
C PRO A 9 15.97 -27.63 33.41
N ASP A 10 16.65 -27.50 32.27
CA ASP A 10 17.34 -26.27 31.87
C ASP A 10 16.31 -25.12 31.76
N PRO A 11 16.41 -24.06 32.58
CA PRO A 11 15.45 -22.95 32.58
C PRO A 11 15.46 -22.14 31.28
N ARG A 12 16.42 -22.39 30.38
CA ARG A 12 16.48 -21.77 29.04
C ARG A 12 15.73 -22.55 27.96
N LYS A 13 15.27 -23.77 28.24
CA LYS A 13 14.51 -24.56 27.27
C LYS A 13 13.01 -24.40 27.52
N PRO A 14 12.21 -24.11 26.47
CA PRO A 14 10.77 -24.10 26.60
C PRO A 14 10.28 -25.49 27.03
N PRO A 15 9.22 -25.57 27.84
CA PRO A 15 8.73 -26.85 28.35
C PRO A 15 8.33 -27.77 27.17
N PRO A 16 8.54 -29.09 27.30
CA PRO A 16 8.14 -30.04 26.28
C PRO A 16 6.63 -29.94 26.01
N TYR A 17 6.28 -30.04 24.74
CA TYR A 17 4.90 -29.91 24.25
C TYR A 17 3.97 -30.89 24.98
N SER A 18 3.00 -30.35 25.73
CA SER A 18 1.99 -31.13 26.43
C SER A 18 0.77 -31.31 25.53
N PRO A 19 0.43 -32.54 25.08
CA PRO A 19 -0.74 -32.77 24.24
C PRO A 19 -2.01 -32.47 25.05
N GLY A 20 -2.74 -31.41 24.69
CA GLY A 20 -3.96 -30.97 25.38
C GLY A 20 -4.02 -29.48 25.70
N HIS A 21 -2.90 -28.75 25.57
CA HIS A 21 -2.95 -27.29 25.64
C HIS A 21 -3.52 -26.75 24.32
N LYS A 22 -4.68 -26.07 24.38
CA LYS A 22 -5.20 -25.31 23.23
C LYS A 22 -4.12 -24.31 22.81
N ASN A 23 -3.50 -24.54 21.65
CA ASN A 23 -2.49 -23.65 21.11
C ASN A 23 -3.17 -22.30 20.79
N HIS A 24 -2.99 -21.30 21.64
CA HIS A 24 -3.43 -19.92 21.34
C HIS A 24 -2.88 -19.42 19.99
N LEU A 25 -1.71 -19.94 19.58
CA LEU A 25 -1.11 -19.68 18.26
C LEU A 25 -1.91 -20.23 17.07
N ALA A 26 -2.75 -21.26 17.26
CA ALA A 26 -3.61 -21.78 16.21
C ALA A 26 -4.88 -20.93 16.06
N ASP A 27 -5.41 -20.42 17.18
CA ASP A 27 -6.50 -19.43 17.19
C ASP A 27 -6.02 -18.09 16.59
N ASP A 28 -4.81 -17.64 16.92
CA ASP A 28 -4.22 -16.43 16.36
C ASP A 28 -4.08 -16.51 14.83
N ARG A 29 -3.72 -17.69 14.29
CA ARG A 29 -3.66 -17.91 12.83
C ARG A 29 -5.03 -17.93 12.18
N ALA A 30 -6.04 -18.51 12.82
CA ALA A 30 -7.42 -18.51 12.30
C ALA A 30 -8.04 -17.10 12.32
N VAL A 31 -7.73 -16.32 13.37
CA VAL A 31 -8.11 -14.90 13.47
C VAL A 31 -7.36 -14.08 12.42
N GLU A 32 -6.06 -14.30 12.22
CA GLU A 32 -5.26 -13.64 11.19
C GLU A 32 -5.73 -13.96 9.76
N GLU A 33 -6.20 -15.19 9.50
CA GLU A 33 -6.84 -15.57 8.23
C GLU A 33 -8.21 -14.90 8.03
N THR A 34 -9.00 -14.74 9.11
CA THR A 34 -10.28 -14.03 9.08
C THR A 34 -10.09 -12.53 8.83
N PHE A 35 -9.04 -11.92 9.41
CA PHE A 35 -8.62 -10.54 9.14
C PHE A 35 -7.84 -10.35 7.83
N ARG A 36 -7.53 -11.43 7.10
CA ARG A 36 -6.90 -11.39 5.76
C ARG A 36 -7.90 -11.13 4.63
N GLN A 37 -9.19 -11.39 4.86
CA GLN A 37 -10.26 -11.21 3.87
C GLN A 37 -10.84 -9.78 3.69
N PRO A 38 -10.82 -8.82 4.66
CA PRO A 38 -11.48 -7.53 4.49
C PRO A 38 -10.74 -6.56 3.54
N ALA A 39 -9.49 -6.85 3.18
CA ALA A 39 -8.69 -5.97 2.31
C ALA A 39 -9.11 -6.03 0.83
N ARG A 40 -9.67 -7.15 0.36
CA ARG A 40 -10.18 -7.28 -1.01
C ARG A 40 -11.44 -6.43 -1.20
N GLY A 41 -12.35 -6.45 -0.22
CA GLY A 41 -13.63 -5.75 -0.28
C GLY A 41 -13.47 -4.24 -0.41
N SER A 42 -12.61 -3.62 0.41
CA SER A 42 -12.43 -2.16 0.43
C SER A 42 -11.63 -1.62 -0.76
N VAL A 43 -10.69 -2.39 -1.31
CA VAL A 43 -10.01 -2.05 -2.58
C VAL A 43 -10.96 -2.18 -3.76
N LEU A 44 -11.80 -3.21 -3.79
CA LEU A 44 -12.85 -3.36 -4.79
C LEU A 44 -13.92 -2.27 -4.65
N LEU A 45 -14.24 -1.82 -3.44
CA LEU A 45 -15.24 -0.78 -3.20
C LEU A 45 -14.71 0.60 -3.62
N LEU A 46 -13.44 0.91 -3.36
CA LEU A 46 -12.79 2.12 -3.87
C LEU A 46 -12.62 2.08 -5.40
N ALA A 47 -12.23 0.93 -5.95
CA ALA A 47 -12.15 0.74 -7.40
C ALA A 47 -13.53 0.80 -8.07
N ALA A 48 -14.58 0.29 -7.43
CA ALA A 48 -15.95 0.37 -7.90
C ALA A 48 -16.49 1.80 -7.80
N LEU A 49 -16.26 2.51 -6.69
CA LEU A 49 -16.63 3.93 -6.57
C LEU A 49 -15.95 4.78 -7.63
N PHE A 50 -14.64 4.60 -7.84
CA PHE A 50 -13.93 5.29 -8.90
C PHE A 50 -14.38 4.86 -10.30
N GLY A 51 -14.67 3.57 -10.49
CA GLY A 51 -15.26 3.04 -11.72
C GLY A 51 -16.61 3.67 -12.01
N CYS A 52 -17.47 3.84 -11.00
CA CYS A 52 -18.76 4.51 -11.12
C CYS A 52 -18.60 6.01 -11.43
N VAL A 53 -17.60 6.68 -10.87
CA VAL A 53 -17.29 8.08 -11.19
C VAL A 53 -16.77 8.21 -12.63
N ALA A 54 -15.85 7.33 -13.04
CA ALA A 54 -15.32 7.30 -14.40
C ALA A 54 -16.40 6.92 -15.43
N LEU A 55 -17.31 6.00 -15.09
CA LEU A 55 -18.46 5.61 -15.89
C LEU A 55 -19.50 6.74 -15.96
N GLY A 56 -19.75 7.44 -14.86
CA GLY A 56 -20.61 8.62 -14.83
C GLY A 56 -20.08 9.70 -15.76
N LEU A 57 -18.77 9.98 -15.70
CA LEU A 57 -18.09 10.92 -16.60
C LEU A 57 -18.09 10.47 -18.06
N PHE A 58 -17.97 9.15 -18.31
CA PHE A 58 -18.08 8.56 -19.65
C PHE A 58 -19.48 8.74 -20.25
N ILE A 59 -20.53 8.50 -19.46
CA ILE A 59 -21.92 8.65 -19.89
C ILE A 59 -22.27 10.12 -20.15
N THR A 60 -21.76 11.06 -19.34
CA THR A 60 -22.09 12.49 -19.47
C THR A 60 -21.28 13.23 -20.53
N HIS A 61 -20.05 12.82 -20.84
CA HIS A 61 -19.13 13.59 -21.69
C HIS A 61 -18.50 12.83 -22.86
N GLY A 62 -18.73 11.52 -23.00
CA GLY A 62 -18.01 10.69 -23.98
C GLY A 62 -16.51 10.51 -23.62
N VAL A 63 -15.78 9.72 -24.42
CA VAL A 63 -14.34 9.50 -24.21
C VAL A 63 -13.55 10.69 -24.73
N SER A 64 -13.44 11.74 -23.93
CA SER A 64 -12.42 12.75 -24.15
C SER A 64 -11.03 12.14 -23.93
N THR A 65 -10.01 12.61 -24.66
CA THR A 65 -8.62 12.20 -24.45
C THR A 65 -8.19 12.36 -22.99
N SER A 66 -8.68 13.39 -22.31
CA SER A 66 -8.49 13.62 -20.88
C SER A 66 -9.07 12.51 -20.00
N THR A 67 -10.30 12.06 -20.27
CA THR A 67 -10.93 10.95 -19.51
C THR A 67 -10.13 9.65 -19.69
N ALA A 68 -9.70 9.36 -20.91
CA ALA A 68 -8.89 8.18 -21.21
C ALA A 68 -7.54 8.19 -20.47
N VAL A 69 -6.85 9.34 -20.44
CA VAL A 69 -5.58 9.51 -19.73
C VAL A 69 -5.75 9.31 -18.22
N VAL A 70 -6.83 9.83 -17.65
CA VAL A 70 -7.13 9.64 -16.22
C VAL A 70 -7.35 8.15 -15.93
N VAL A 71 -8.26 7.49 -16.67
CA VAL A 71 -8.55 6.07 -16.48
C VAL A 71 -7.31 5.20 -16.67
N ALA A 72 -6.50 5.46 -17.70
CA ALA A 72 -5.25 4.74 -17.95
C ALA A 72 -4.23 4.94 -16.81
N SER A 73 -4.12 6.16 -16.27
CA SER A 73 -3.23 6.44 -15.14
C SER A 73 -3.67 5.70 -13.87
N PHE A 74 -4.97 5.60 -13.62
CA PHE A 74 -5.52 4.81 -12.52
C PHE A 74 -5.31 3.30 -12.73
N ALA A 75 -5.55 2.80 -13.94
CA ALA A 75 -5.31 1.40 -14.27
C ALA A 75 -3.83 1.04 -14.07
N ALA A 76 -2.91 1.91 -14.52
CA ALA A 76 -1.48 1.77 -14.30
C ALA A 76 -1.12 1.75 -12.79
N MET A 77 -1.75 2.61 -11.99
CA MET A 77 -1.56 2.66 -10.53
C MET A 77 -1.91 1.35 -9.83
N LEU A 78 -2.84 0.57 -10.38
CA LEU A 78 -3.25 -0.72 -9.83
C LEU A 78 -2.47 -1.90 -10.43
N ALA A 79 -2.30 -1.92 -11.75
CA ALA A 79 -1.73 -3.04 -12.48
C ALA A 79 -0.22 -3.18 -12.26
N ILE A 80 0.52 -2.06 -12.21
CA ILE A 80 1.98 -2.10 -12.17
C ILE A 80 2.51 -2.59 -10.80
N PRO A 81 1.97 -2.16 -9.64
CA PRO A 81 2.31 -2.79 -8.37
C PRO A 81 1.98 -4.29 -8.33
N GLY A 82 0.88 -4.71 -8.98
CA GLY A 82 0.54 -6.12 -9.13
C GLY A 82 1.58 -6.90 -9.93
N TYR A 83 2.03 -6.35 -11.07
CA TYR A 83 3.10 -6.94 -11.89
C TYR A 83 4.42 -7.11 -11.12
N PHE A 84 4.83 -6.11 -10.34
CA PHE A 84 6.05 -6.23 -9.53
C PHE A 84 5.87 -7.17 -8.33
N ALA A 85 4.63 -7.39 -7.88
CA ALA A 85 4.34 -8.34 -6.79
C ALA A 85 4.43 -9.81 -7.26
N THR A 86 4.19 -10.11 -8.55
CA THR A 86 4.28 -11.46 -9.10
C THR A 86 5.68 -11.89 -9.51
N ARG A 87 6.66 -10.96 -9.52
CA ARG A 87 8.06 -11.27 -9.83
C ARG A 87 8.70 -12.10 -8.72
N ASP A 88 9.32 -13.21 -9.11
CA ASP A 88 10.14 -14.00 -8.20
C ASP A 88 11.27 -13.14 -7.63
N ARG A 89 11.34 -13.07 -6.30
CA ARG A 89 12.30 -12.24 -5.56
C ARG A 89 13.62 -12.95 -5.29
N SER A 90 13.68 -14.27 -5.50
CA SER A 90 14.92 -15.04 -5.37
C SER A 90 15.93 -14.71 -6.48
N LEU A 91 15.43 -14.22 -7.62
CA LEU A 91 16.25 -13.87 -8.78
C LEU A 91 16.72 -12.40 -8.72
N PRO A 92 17.99 -12.13 -9.11
CA PRO A 92 18.50 -10.78 -9.22
C PRO A 92 17.70 -9.99 -10.27
N PRO A 93 17.40 -8.70 -10.03
CA PRO A 93 16.63 -7.90 -10.97
C PRO A 93 17.42 -7.69 -12.27
N SER A 94 16.75 -7.84 -13.40
CA SER A 94 17.34 -7.51 -14.70
C SER A 94 17.49 -5.99 -14.87
N ARG A 95 18.38 -5.55 -15.77
CA ARG A 95 18.53 -4.11 -16.10
C ARG A 95 17.21 -3.49 -16.58
N THR A 96 16.43 -4.25 -17.35
CA THR A 96 15.11 -3.83 -17.84
C THR A 96 14.09 -3.70 -16.72
N GLU A 97 14.08 -4.63 -15.76
CA GLU A 97 13.21 -4.58 -14.58
C GLU A 97 13.55 -3.38 -13.70
N THR A 98 14.84 -3.14 -13.42
CA THR A 98 15.28 -1.98 -12.63
C THR A 98 14.91 -0.66 -13.33
N THR A 99 15.08 -0.57 -14.64
CA THR A 99 14.71 0.63 -15.41
C THR A 99 13.20 0.86 -15.35
N ALA A 100 12.39 -0.17 -15.61
CA ALA A 100 10.93 -0.08 -15.53
C ALA A 100 10.45 0.29 -14.11
N ALA A 101 11.02 -0.32 -13.07
CA ALA A 101 10.68 -0.01 -11.68
C ALA A 101 11.04 1.43 -11.30
N THR A 102 12.18 1.93 -11.79
CA THR A 102 12.63 3.31 -11.55
C THR A 102 11.77 4.32 -12.31
N CYS A 103 11.47 4.06 -13.59
CA CYS A 103 10.55 4.88 -14.38
C CYS A 103 9.17 4.94 -13.72
N TRP A 104 8.66 3.81 -13.24
CA TRP A 104 7.39 3.74 -12.53
C TRP A 104 7.39 4.56 -11.23
N LEU A 105 8.46 4.46 -10.45
CA LEU A 105 8.61 5.22 -9.20
C LEU A 105 8.52 6.74 -9.47
N TRP A 106 9.24 7.23 -10.48
CA TRP A 106 9.22 8.64 -10.84
C TRP A 106 7.89 9.08 -11.41
N PHE A 107 7.31 8.28 -12.32
CA PHE A 107 5.98 8.55 -12.86
C PHE A 107 4.94 8.68 -11.75
N ARG A 108 4.91 7.71 -10.82
CA ARG A 108 4.02 7.74 -9.66
C ARG A 108 4.24 8.99 -8.81
N ARG A 109 5.49 9.33 -8.49
CA ARG A 109 5.82 10.52 -7.69
C ARG A 109 5.30 11.78 -8.37
N ALA A 110 5.63 11.98 -9.64
CA ALA A 110 5.20 13.13 -10.41
C ALA A 110 3.66 13.23 -10.48
N LEU A 111 2.99 12.11 -10.74
CA LEU A 111 1.53 12.05 -10.77
C LEU A 111 0.93 12.41 -9.41
N CYS A 112 1.26 11.68 -8.35
CA CYS A 112 0.68 11.88 -7.03
C CYS A 112 0.99 13.26 -6.44
N TRP A 113 2.23 13.75 -6.60
CA TRP A 113 2.62 15.07 -6.10
C TRP A 113 2.00 16.19 -6.92
N GLY A 114 1.93 16.03 -8.25
CA GLY A 114 1.24 16.97 -9.13
C GLY A 114 -0.25 17.08 -8.78
N LEU A 115 -0.92 15.95 -8.56
CA LEU A 115 -2.31 15.90 -8.12
C LEU A 115 -2.50 16.52 -6.72
N ALA A 116 -1.61 16.21 -5.76
CA ALA A 116 -1.66 16.80 -4.42
C ALA A 116 -1.52 18.33 -4.48
N LEU A 117 -0.56 18.82 -5.27
CA LEU A 117 -0.35 20.26 -5.44
C LEU A 117 -1.53 20.93 -6.15
N ALA A 118 -2.06 20.31 -7.21
CA ALA A 118 -3.24 20.81 -7.91
C ALA A 118 -4.47 20.88 -7.00
N LEU A 119 -4.66 19.91 -6.11
CA LEU A 119 -5.73 19.92 -5.11
C LEU A 119 -5.54 21.05 -4.09
N LEU A 120 -4.32 21.22 -3.57
CA LEU A 120 -4.00 22.29 -2.63
C LEU A 120 -4.25 23.67 -3.24
N VAL A 121 -3.71 23.93 -4.44
CA VAL A 121 -3.82 25.23 -5.10
C VAL A 121 -5.24 25.47 -5.63
N GLY A 122 -5.85 24.47 -6.26
CA GLY A 122 -7.15 24.61 -6.93
C GLY A 122 -8.35 24.55 -6.00
N ALA A 123 -8.24 23.88 -4.84
CA ALA A 123 -9.37 23.70 -3.92
C ALA A 123 -9.04 24.05 -2.47
N GLY A 124 -7.82 23.79 -2.00
CA GLY A 124 -7.42 24.03 -0.61
C GLY A 124 -7.27 25.52 -0.30
N VAL A 125 -6.46 26.23 -1.07
CA VAL A 125 -6.19 27.66 -0.91
C VAL A 125 -7.49 28.48 -1.03
N PRO A 126 -8.35 28.29 -2.05
CA PRO A 126 -9.63 29.00 -2.12
C PRO A 126 -10.56 28.70 -0.94
N ALA A 127 -10.63 27.43 -0.49
CA ALA A 127 -11.47 27.06 0.64
C ALA A 127 -10.99 27.70 1.96
N LEU A 128 -9.67 27.82 2.14
CA LEU A 128 -9.08 28.48 3.30
C LEU A 128 -9.44 29.97 3.32
N PHE A 129 -9.26 30.67 2.20
CA PHE A 129 -9.61 32.09 2.09
C PHE A 129 -11.11 32.35 2.22
N ALA A 130 -11.95 31.40 1.83
CA ALA A 130 -13.41 31.46 2.02
C ALA A 130 -13.86 31.07 3.45
N GLY A 131 -12.94 30.73 4.36
CA GLY A 131 -13.26 30.35 5.74
C GLY A 131 -13.92 28.96 5.88
N HIS A 132 -13.90 28.13 4.84
CA HIS A 132 -14.46 26.79 4.86
C HIS A 132 -13.49 25.79 5.48
N ILE A 133 -13.39 25.79 6.81
CA ILE A 133 -12.45 24.98 7.58
C ILE A 133 -12.59 23.48 7.27
N GLY A 134 -13.83 22.95 7.24
CA GLY A 134 -14.07 21.53 6.96
C GLY A 134 -13.58 21.09 5.59
N ARG A 135 -13.85 21.88 4.54
CA ARG A 135 -13.37 21.62 3.17
C ARG A 135 -11.85 21.71 3.09
N THR A 136 -11.27 22.70 3.77
CA THR A 136 -9.82 22.89 3.81
C THR A 136 -9.11 21.69 4.43
N LEU A 137 -9.61 21.22 5.59
CA LEU A 137 -9.09 20.03 6.26
C LEU A 137 -9.22 18.78 5.37
N ALA A 138 -10.36 18.59 4.72
CA ALA A 138 -10.56 17.47 3.81
C ALA A 138 -9.55 17.48 2.64
N VAL A 139 -9.32 18.65 2.02
CA VAL A 139 -8.33 18.79 0.94
C VAL A 139 -6.92 18.55 1.45
N LEU A 140 -6.55 19.06 2.63
CA LEU A 140 -5.23 18.85 3.23
C LEU A 140 -4.96 17.36 3.50
N VAL A 141 -5.91 16.67 4.13
CA VAL A 141 -5.80 15.23 4.42
C VAL A 141 -5.65 14.43 3.13
N PHE A 142 -6.47 14.73 2.12
CA PHE A 142 -6.42 14.02 0.85
C PHE A 142 -5.11 14.29 0.08
N SER A 143 -4.62 15.53 0.11
CA SER A 143 -3.35 15.92 -0.51
C SER A 143 -2.15 15.27 0.19
N ALA A 144 -2.18 15.19 1.53
CA ALA A 144 -1.18 14.47 2.32
C ALA A 144 -1.19 12.97 2.01
N PHE A 145 -2.38 12.38 1.87
CA PHE A 145 -2.52 10.98 1.46
C PHE A 145 -1.94 10.73 0.06
N LEU A 146 -2.21 11.61 -0.92
CA LEU A 146 -1.60 11.51 -2.24
C LEU A 146 -0.09 11.63 -2.18
N ALA A 147 0.45 12.56 -1.39
CA ALA A 147 1.90 12.68 -1.19
C ALA A 147 2.51 11.40 -0.59
N TYR A 148 1.83 10.79 0.39
CA TYR A 148 2.21 9.51 0.97
C TYR A 148 2.26 8.38 -0.07
N VAL A 149 1.20 8.24 -0.88
CA VAL A 149 1.15 7.24 -1.96
C VAL A 149 2.22 7.50 -3.02
N GLY A 150 2.51 8.77 -3.33
CA GLY A 150 3.60 9.15 -4.22
C GLY A 150 4.96 8.65 -3.70
N TRP A 151 5.20 8.87 -2.41
CA TRP A 151 6.47 8.54 -1.77
C TRP A 151 6.69 7.03 -1.60
N PHE A 152 5.84 6.37 -0.80
CA PHE A 152 6.01 4.96 -0.45
C PHE A 152 5.38 4.05 -1.50
N GLY A 153 4.20 4.42 -2.00
CA GLY A 153 3.36 3.56 -2.82
C GLY A 153 2.50 2.64 -1.97
N ARG A 154 1.54 1.97 -2.62
CA ARG A 154 0.66 1.00 -1.96
C ARG A 154 1.15 -0.42 -2.22
N ALA A 155 1.27 -1.22 -1.17
CA ALA A 155 1.55 -2.64 -1.24
C ALA A 155 0.30 -3.41 -1.71
N HIS A 156 0.52 -4.50 -2.44
CA HIS A 156 -0.56 -5.28 -3.05
C HIS A 156 -1.40 -6.06 -2.03
N THR A 157 -0.82 -6.41 -0.87
CA THR A 157 -1.36 -7.46 -0.02
C THR A 157 -2.11 -7.00 1.22
N ASN A 158 -1.94 -5.76 1.70
CA ASN A 158 -2.55 -5.28 2.95
C ASN A 158 -2.84 -3.77 2.94
N ILE A 159 -3.79 -3.33 3.77
CA ILE A 159 -4.18 -1.91 3.96
C ILE A 159 -3.28 -1.20 4.99
N SER A 160 -2.28 -1.90 5.54
CA SER A 160 -1.40 -1.33 6.56
C SER A 160 -0.37 -0.39 5.95
N PHE A 161 -0.33 0.86 6.43
CA PHE A 161 0.72 1.83 6.13
C PHE A 161 2.13 1.27 6.39
N ARG A 162 2.28 0.34 7.33
CA ARG A 162 3.56 -0.31 7.64
C ARG A 162 4.02 -1.23 6.51
N ASP A 163 3.08 -1.91 5.84
CA ASP A 163 3.40 -2.83 4.75
C ASP A 163 3.80 -2.09 3.48
N ASP A 164 3.18 -0.94 3.23
CA ASP A 164 3.54 0.01 2.18
C ASP A 164 5.00 0.49 2.35
N ILE A 165 5.36 0.93 3.56
CA ILE A 165 6.72 1.33 3.91
C ILE A 165 7.69 0.16 3.73
N ASN A 166 7.37 -1.02 4.28
CA ASN A 166 8.21 -2.21 4.14
C ASN A 166 8.39 -2.64 2.68
N ALA A 167 7.33 -2.55 1.86
CA ALA A 167 7.40 -2.84 0.43
C ALA A 167 8.30 -1.83 -0.29
N HIS A 168 8.20 -0.54 0.08
CA HIS A 168 9.10 0.49 -0.44
C HIS A 168 10.56 0.22 -0.10
N HIS A 169 10.88 -0.10 1.17
CA HIS A 169 12.24 -0.41 1.58
C HIS A 169 12.80 -1.63 0.85
N ARG A 170 12.02 -2.72 0.74
CA ARG A 170 12.43 -3.92 0.00
C ARG A 170 12.70 -3.63 -1.49
N ASN A 171 11.86 -2.80 -2.11
CA ASN A 171 12.07 -2.39 -3.50
C ASN A 171 13.28 -1.46 -3.65
N LYS A 172 13.49 -0.55 -2.69
CA LYS A 172 14.66 0.33 -2.63
C LYS A 172 15.95 -0.48 -2.56
N GLU A 173 15.99 -1.52 -1.72
CA GLU A 173 17.13 -2.43 -1.60
C GLU A 173 17.35 -3.25 -2.88
N ARG A 174 16.27 -3.87 -3.40
CA ARG A 174 16.34 -4.71 -4.61
C ARG A 174 16.84 -3.91 -5.83
N TYR A 175 16.24 -2.75 -6.08
CA TYR A 175 16.54 -1.93 -7.26
C TYR A 175 17.64 -0.89 -7.02
N LYS A 176 18.25 -0.87 -5.82
CA LYS A 176 19.32 0.06 -5.42
C LYS A 176 18.99 1.53 -5.66
N TRP A 177 17.74 1.92 -5.38
CA TRP A 177 17.32 3.31 -5.51
C TRP A 177 18.08 4.20 -4.53
N ARG A 178 18.74 5.24 -5.04
CA ARG A 178 19.51 6.23 -4.25
C ARG A 178 18.68 7.43 -3.78
N LEU A 179 17.36 7.26 -3.74
CA LEU A 179 16.38 8.30 -3.40
C LEU A 179 16.17 8.44 -1.90
#